data_AF-A0A5N7YAK1-F1
#
_entry.id   AF-A0A5N7YAK1-F1
#
_cell.length_a   1.000
_cell.length_b   1.000
_cell.length_c   1.000
_cell.angle_alpha   90.00
_cell.angle_beta   90.00
_cell.angle_gamma   90.00
#
_symmetry.space_group_name_H-M   'P 1'
#
loop_
_entity.id
_entity.type
_entity.pdbx_description
1 polymer ?
#
loop_
_entity_poly.entity_id
_entity_poly.type
_entity_poly.pdbx_seq_one_letter_code
_entity_poly.pdbx_strand_id
1 'polypeptide(L)'
;MQDLWNFAVQLYARPGVESACLQLQDAGCDVCLLLTGAWLEQRSVPCRDDYLLALRDLAQPWQQNVVMPLRRTRQQWRAAASQDAELAPLREQLKRLELEAERLLLKRLEALTRDWPSENAGSDWLQPLAGNDSAALHVLRGAVADR
;
A
#
# COMPACT_ATOMS: atom_id res chain seq x y z
N MET A 1 1.21 -19.61 -6.85
CA MET A 1 1.79 -18.25 -6.79
C MET A 1 0.70 -17.37 -6.20
N GLN A 2 0.96 -16.71 -5.08
CA GLN A 2 -0.02 -15.84 -4.44
C GLN A 2 -0.02 -14.49 -5.17
N ASP A 3 -1.19 -14.02 -5.60
CA ASP A 3 -1.33 -12.69 -6.19
C ASP A 3 -1.05 -11.60 -5.14
N LEU A 4 -0.72 -10.40 -5.61
CA LEU A 4 -0.28 -9.30 -4.73
C LEU A 4 -1.39 -8.88 -3.76
N TRP A 5 -2.66 -8.98 -4.18
CA TRP A 5 -3.80 -8.66 -3.32
C TRP A 5 -3.91 -9.63 -2.14
N ASN A 6 -3.84 -10.93 -2.39
CA ASN A 6 -3.91 -11.94 -1.35
C ASN A 6 -2.70 -11.85 -0.41
N PHE A 7 -1.53 -11.52 -0.93
CA PHE A 7 -0.36 -11.22 -0.11
C PHE A 7 -0.62 -10.00 0.80
N ALA A 8 -1.08 -8.89 0.22
CA ALA A 8 -1.38 -7.67 0.95
C ALA A 8 -2.39 -7.91 2.09
N VAL A 9 -3.48 -8.65 1.83
CA VAL A 9 -4.48 -9.01 2.84
C VAL A 9 -3.86 -9.83 3.98
N GLN A 10 -3.01 -10.80 3.67
CA GLN A 10 -2.36 -11.62 4.71
C GLN A 10 -1.33 -10.84 5.51
N LEU A 11 -0.54 -9.98 4.86
CA LEU A 11 0.43 -9.12 5.52
C LEU A 11 -0.28 -8.13 6.45
N TYR A 12 -1.36 -7.51 5.97
CA TYR A 12 -2.15 -6.55 6.75
C TYR A 12 -2.81 -7.18 7.99
N ALA A 13 -3.16 -8.47 7.93
CA ALA A 13 -3.70 -9.22 9.06
C ALA A 13 -2.67 -9.56 10.15
N ARG A 14 -1.37 -9.33 9.91
CA ARG A 14 -0.32 -9.59 10.91
C ARG A 14 -0.37 -8.55 12.03
N PRO A 15 -0.05 -8.94 13.28
CA PRO A 15 -0.07 -8.02 14.42
C PRO A 15 0.76 -6.74 14.16
N GLY A 16 0.15 -5.58 14.40
CA GLY A 16 0.81 -4.28 14.26
C GLY A 16 0.92 -3.72 12.84
N VAL A 17 0.73 -4.54 11.79
CA VAL A 17 0.90 -4.08 10.40
C VAL A 17 -0.15 -3.06 10.00
N GLU A 18 -1.43 -3.27 10.33
CA GLU A 18 -2.48 -2.28 10.08
C GLU A 18 -2.11 -0.91 10.68
N SER A 19 -1.70 -0.89 11.94
CA SER A 19 -1.33 0.36 12.62
C SER A 19 -0.11 1.01 11.98
N ALA A 20 0.91 0.22 11.61
CA ALA A 20 2.09 0.71 10.92
C ALA A 20 1.76 1.32 9.53
N CYS A 21 0.93 0.64 8.74
CA CYS A 21 0.45 1.13 7.45
C CYS A 21 -0.30 2.45 7.59
N LEU A 22 -1.17 2.59 8.60
CA LEU A 22 -1.87 3.84 8.88
C LEU A 22 -0.91 4.97 9.26
N GLN A 23 0.09 4.71 10.11
CA GLN A 23 1.10 5.72 10.46
C GLN A 23 1.91 6.17 9.26
N LEU A 24 2.34 5.22 8.41
CA LEU A 24 3.07 5.52 7.17
C LEU A 24 2.19 6.30 6.19
N GLN A 25 0.91 5.94 6.08
CA GLN A 25 -0.06 6.67 5.27
C GLN A 25 -0.25 8.11 5.74
N ASP A 26 -0.36 8.32 7.06
CA ASP A 26 -0.49 9.66 7.66
C ASP A 26 0.79 10.49 7.47
N ALA A 27 1.95 9.82 7.38
CA ALA A 27 3.22 10.44 6.99
C ALA A 27 3.34 10.70 5.47
N GLY A 28 2.32 10.37 4.68
CA GLY A 28 2.27 10.62 3.24
C GLY A 28 2.80 9.48 2.37
N CYS A 29 3.13 8.32 2.94
CA CYS A 29 3.57 7.16 2.18
C CYS A 29 2.40 6.54 1.40
N ASP A 30 2.72 5.96 0.24
CA ASP A 30 1.76 5.14 -0.51
C ASP A 30 1.80 3.70 0.00
N VAL A 31 0.76 3.30 0.74
CA VAL A 31 0.62 1.95 1.30
C VAL A 31 0.58 0.89 0.19
N CYS A 32 0.01 1.18 -0.98
CA CYS A 32 -0.01 0.22 -2.08
C CYS A 32 1.42 -0.04 -2.60
N LEU A 33 2.26 0.99 -2.67
CA LEU A 33 3.67 0.83 -3.02
C LEU A 33 4.43 0.05 -1.95
N LEU A 34 4.24 0.35 -0.66
CA LEU A 34 4.89 -0.37 0.43
C LEU A 34 4.53 -1.87 0.44
N LEU A 35 3.26 -2.21 0.25
CA LEU A 35 2.81 -3.60 0.15
C LEU A 35 3.39 -4.29 -1.09
N THR A 36 3.53 -3.57 -2.20
CA THR A 36 4.21 -4.07 -3.41
C THR A 36 5.69 -4.32 -3.15
N GLY A 37 6.39 -3.39 -2.48
CA GLY A 37 7.79 -3.55 -2.10
C GLY A 37 8.01 -4.77 -1.21
N ALA A 38 7.21 -4.94 -0.17
CA ALA A 38 7.22 -6.12 0.70
C ALA A 38 7.03 -7.44 -0.08
N TRP A 39 6.14 -7.44 -1.08
CA TRP A 39 5.92 -8.60 -1.93
C TRP A 39 7.12 -8.89 -2.86
N LEU A 40 7.77 -7.85 -3.38
CA LEU A 40 8.98 -7.97 -4.20
C LEU A 40 10.18 -8.48 -3.40
N GLU A 41 10.31 -8.07 -2.13
CA GLU A 41 11.29 -8.63 -1.20
C GLU A 41 11.06 -10.14 -1.00
N GLN A 42 9.81 -10.56 -0.81
CA GLN A 42 9.48 -11.99 -0.67
C GLN A 42 9.84 -12.80 -1.92
N ARG A 43 9.71 -12.18 -3.11
CA ARG A 43 10.04 -12.76 -4.42
C ARG A 43 11.55 -12.67 -4.74
N SER A 44 12.37 -12.13 -3.86
CA SER A 44 13.80 -11.87 -4.09
C SER A 44 14.05 -11.06 -5.36
N VAL A 45 13.18 -10.08 -5.68
CA VAL A 45 13.44 -9.17 -6.80
C VAL A 45 14.38 -8.07 -6.32
N PRO A 46 15.49 -7.78 -7.04
CA PRO A 46 16.44 -6.77 -6.60
C PRO A 46 15.79 -5.38 -6.64
N CYS A 47 16.05 -4.58 -5.61
CA CYS A 47 15.64 -3.18 -5.61
C CYS A 47 16.59 -2.38 -6.49
N ARG A 48 16.09 -1.89 -7.63
CA ARG A 48 16.84 -1.09 -8.60
C ARG A 48 16.13 0.24 -8.85
N ASP A 49 16.90 1.28 -9.16
CA ASP A 49 16.37 2.62 -9.39
C ASP A 49 15.36 2.67 -10.56
N ASP A 50 15.61 1.92 -11.64
CA ASP A 50 14.72 1.83 -12.79
C ASP A 50 13.38 1.19 -12.42
N TYR A 51 13.40 0.17 -11.56
CA TYR A 51 12.18 -0.46 -11.07
C TYR A 51 11.42 0.41 -10.07
N LEU A 52 12.12 1.08 -9.14
CA LEU A 52 11.50 2.04 -8.22
C LEU A 52 10.80 3.17 -8.98
N LEU A 53 11.44 3.70 -10.02
CA LEU A 53 10.86 4.71 -10.89
C LEU A 53 9.61 4.17 -11.59
N ALA A 54 9.67 2.97 -12.18
CA ALA A 54 8.52 2.35 -12.84
C ALA A 54 7.31 2.15 -11.91
N LEU A 55 7.53 1.74 -10.65
CA LEU A 55 6.46 1.63 -9.66
C LEU A 55 5.84 2.99 -9.35
N ARG A 56 6.66 4.02 -9.13
CA ARG A 56 6.20 5.38 -8.80
C ARG A 56 5.44 6.00 -9.97
N ASP A 57 5.94 5.88 -11.19
CA ASP A 57 5.30 6.44 -12.39
C ASP A 57 3.92 5.81 -12.64
N LEU A 58 3.77 4.52 -12.37
CA LEU A 58 2.49 3.83 -12.48
C LEU A 58 1.51 4.25 -11.36
N ALA A 59 2.00 4.36 -10.12
CA ALA A 59 1.15 4.58 -8.95
C ALA A 59 0.75 6.05 -8.75
N GLN A 60 1.67 6.99 -8.94
CA GLN A 60 1.50 8.39 -8.56
C GLN A 60 0.26 9.05 -9.21
N PRO A 61 0.01 8.92 -10.52
CA PRO A 61 -1.19 9.52 -11.13
C PRO A 61 -2.49 8.94 -10.57
N TRP A 62 -2.53 7.63 -10.28
CA TRP A 62 -3.71 6.99 -9.71
C TRP A 62 -3.93 7.39 -8.25
N GLN A 63 -2.84 7.43 -7.48
CA GLN A 63 -2.87 7.82 -6.08
C GLN A 63 -3.40 9.26 -5.93
N GLN A 64 -2.87 10.20 -6.72
CA GLN A 64 -3.23 11.61 -6.64
C GLN A 64 -4.63 11.93 -7.15
N ASN A 65 -5.07 11.29 -8.23
CA ASN A 65 -6.32 11.64 -8.90
C ASN A 65 -7.52 10.79 -8.47
N VAL A 66 -7.28 9.63 -7.82
CA VAL A 66 -8.35 8.70 -7.45
C VAL A 66 -8.35 8.40 -5.96
N VAL A 67 -7.28 7.80 -5.42
CA VAL A 67 -7.25 7.30 -4.04
C VAL A 67 -7.26 8.46 -3.03
N MET A 68 -6.39 9.45 -3.20
CA MET A 68 -6.30 10.58 -2.27
C MET A 68 -7.60 11.42 -2.21
N PRO A 69 -8.27 11.76 -3.33
CA PRO A 69 -9.56 12.45 -3.29
C PRO A 69 -10.66 11.65 -2.56
N LEU A 70 -10.75 10.33 -2.78
CA LEU A 70 -11.70 9.47 -2.09
C LEU A 70 -11.42 9.45 -0.57
N ARG A 71 -10.15 9.24 -0.20
CA ARG A 71 -9.69 9.23 1.19
C ARG A 71 -9.97 10.54 1.91
N ARG A 72 -9.62 11.67 1.28
CA ARG A 72 -9.86 13.01 1.83
C ARG A 72 -11.35 13.24 2.08
N THR A 73 -12.21 12.95 1.10
CA THR A 73 -13.67 13.09 1.25
C THR A 73 -14.19 12.22 2.40
N ARG A 74 -13.80 10.93 2.44
CA ARG A 74 -14.20 10.01 3.52
C ARG A 74 -13.74 10.48 4.91
N GLN A 75 -12.52 11.03 5.00
CA GLN A 75 -11.97 11.56 6.25
C GLN A 75 -12.72 12.82 6.70
N GLN A 76 -12.99 13.76 5.78
CA GLN A 76 -13.75 14.99 6.05
C GLN A 76 -15.16 14.68 6.58
N TRP A 77 -15.80 13.63 6.06
CA TRP A 77 -17.14 13.25 6.48
C TRP A 77 -17.19 12.52 7.82
N ARG A 78 -16.05 12.17 8.44
CA ARG A 78 -16.02 11.35 9.67
C ARG A 78 -16.83 11.95 10.82
N ALA A 79 -16.70 13.24 11.09
CA ALA A 79 -17.42 13.91 12.18
C ALA A 79 -18.90 14.18 11.86
N ALA A 80 -19.22 14.52 10.61
CA ALA A 80 -20.60 14.75 10.18
C ALA A 80 -21.40 13.43 10.17
N ALA A 81 -20.80 12.34 9.69
CA ALA A 81 -21.44 11.03 9.62
C ALA A 81 -21.77 10.41 10.99
N SER A 82 -21.18 10.89 12.10
CA SER A 82 -21.60 10.46 13.43
C SER A 82 -22.87 11.14 13.94
N GLN A 83 -23.27 12.24 13.29
CA GLN A 83 -24.44 13.04 13.67
C GLN A 83 -25.57 12.94 12.63
N ASP A 84 -25.24 12.51 11.41
CA ASP A 84 -26.17 12.36 10.28
C ASP A 84 -26.24 10.87 9.85
N ALA A 85 -27.38 10.25 10.13
CA ALA A 85 -27.64 8.84 9.85
C ALA A 85 -27.75 8.53 8.34
N GLU A 86 -28.09 9.51 7.51
CA GLU A 86 -28.15 9.34 6.05
C GLU A 86 -26.78 9.50 5.40
N LEU A 87 -25.89 10.30 6.01
CA LEU A 87 -24.51 10.47 5.55
C LEU A 87 -23.62 9.26 5.86
N ALA A 88 -23.86 8.56 6.98
CA ALA A 88 -23.11 7.36 7.38
C ALA A 88 -23.01 6.28 6.27
N PRO A 89 -24.10 5.82 5.63
CA PRO A 89 -24.03 4.84 4.56
C PRO A 89 -23.31 5.36 3.30
N LEU A 90 -23.42 6.66 2.98
CA LEU A 90 -22.69 7.26 1.87
C LEU A 90 -21.17 7.26 2.14
N ARG A 91 -20.77 7.55 3.38
CA ARG A 91 -19.37 7.46 3.79
C ARG A 91 -18.82 6.03 3.68
N GLU A 92 -19.62 5.02 4.01
CA GLU A 92 -19.21 3.61 3.83
C GLU A 92 -19.18 3.18 2.35
N GLN A 93 -19.99 3.79 1.47
CA GLN A 93 -19.82 3.64 0.02
C GLN A 93 -18.48 4.20 -0.45
N LEU A 94 -18.09 5.40 0.01
CA LEU A 94 -16.77 5.99 -0.30
C LEU A 94 -15.62 5.09 0.19
N LYS A 95 -15.74 4.51 1.39
CA LYS A 95 -14.74 3.58 1.93
C LYS A 95 -14.56 2.35 1.03
N ARG A 96 -15.66 1.77 0.55
CA ARG A 96 -15.62 0.64 -0.38
C ARG A 96 -14.98 1.02 -1.71
N LEU A 97 -15.35 2.17 -2.26
CA LEU A 97 -14.79 2.65 -3.52
C LEU A 97 -13.29 2.96 -3.41
N GLU A 98 -12.84 3.53 -2.29
CA GLU A 98 -11.41 3.72 -1.99
C GLU A 98 -10.67 2.38 -2.01
N LEU A 99 -11.18 1.37 -1.28
CA LEU A 99 -10.56 0.04 -1.23
C LEU A 99 -10.53 -0.65 -2.61
N GLU A 100 -11.59 -0.51 -3.40
CA GLU A 100 -11.63 -1.01 -4.78
C GLU A 100 -10.59 -0.32 -5.68
N ALA A 101 -10.41 1.00 -5.52
CA ALA A 101 -9.41 1.75 -6.24
C ALA A 101 -7.98 1.33 -5.87
N GLU A 102 -7.70 1.08 -4.58
CA GLU A 102 -6.42 0.54 -4.12
C GLU A 102 -6.17 -0.87 -4.65
N ARG A 103 -7.17 -1.74 -4.61
CA ARG A 103 -7.09 -3.09 -5.18
C ARG A 103 -6.77 -3.06 -6.67
N LEU A 104 -7.36 -2.12 -7.42
CA LEU A 104 -7.05 -1.96 -8.85
C LEU A 104 -5.60 -1.49 -9.06
N LEU A 105 -5.08 -0.60 -8.21
CA LEU A 105 -3.68 -0.19 -8.24
C LEU A 105 -2.76 -1.38 -7.99
N LEU A 106 -3.00 -2.16 -6.93
CA LEU A 106 -2.24 -3.38 -6.64
C LEU A 106 -2.26 -4.36 -7.83
N LYS A 107 -3.42 -4.57 -8.46
CA LYS A 107 -3.51 -5.41 -9.67
C LYS A 107 -2.63 -4.90 -10.82
N ARG A 108 -2.52 -3.59 -11.01
CA ARG A 108 -1.67 -2.99 -12.05
C ARG A 108 -0.18 -3.12 -11.70
N LEU A 109 0.18 -2.90 -10.44
CA LEU A 109 1.55 -3.09 -9.93
C LEU A 109 1.99 -4.55 -10.05
N GLU A 110 1.11 -5.49 -9.73
CA GLU A 110 1.36 -6.92 -9.94
C GLU A 110 1.63 -7.23 -11.42
N ALA A 111 0.84 -6.68 -12.33
CA ALA A 111 1.03 -6.88 -13.77
C ALA A 111 2.36 -6.28 -14.27
N LEU A 112 2.74 -5.09 -13.80
CA LEU A 112 4.00 -4.42 -14.13
C LEU A 112 5.22 -5.26 -13.71
N THR A 113 5.14 -5.89 -12.54
CA THR A 113 6.27 -6.58 -11.90
C THR A 113 6.27 -8.09 -12.11
N ARG A 114 5.33 -8.61 -12.90
CA ARG A 114 5.14 -10.05 -13.12
C ARG A 114 6.41 -10.74 -13.61
N ASP A 115 7.05 -10.13 -14.60
CA ASP A 115 8.19 -10.71 -15.32
C ASP A 115 9.54 -10.21 -14.79
N TRP A 116 9.56 -9.52 -13.65
CA TRP A 116 10.80 -9.06 -13.04
C TRP A 116 11.58 -10.24 -12.46
N PRO A 117 12.89 -10.35 -12.77
CA PRO A 117 13.71 -11.48 -12.36
C PRO A 117 13.95 -11.47 -10.85
N SER A 118 13.99 -12.67 -10.27
CA SER A 118 14.48 -12.85 -8.90
C SER A 118 16.00 -12.98 -8.94
N GLU A 119 16.70 -12.14 -8.19
CA GLU A 119 18.13 -12.20 -7.97
C GLU A 119 18.33 -12.26 -6.46
N ASN A 120 19.01 -13.29 -5.94
CA ASN A 120 19.25 -13.46 -4.50
C ASN A 120 20.22 -12.42 -3.90
N ALA A 121 20.16 -11.18 -4.38
CA ALA A 121 20.78 -10.01 -3.79
C ALA A 121 19.83 -9.42 -2.73
N GLY A 122 20.39 -8.83 -1.68
CA GLY A 122 19.60 -8.16 -0.65
C GLY A 122 18.69 -7.09 -1.27
N SER A 123 17.40 -7.18 -1.00
CA SER A 123 16.38 -6.24 -1.49
C SER A 123 15.84 -5.43 -0.32
N ASP A 124 16.19 -4.15 -0.22
CA ASP A 124 15.51 -3.20 0.68
C ASP A 124 14.58 -2.33 -0.17
N TRP A 125 13.39 -2.86 -0.46
CA TRP A 125 12.36 -2.12 -1.17
C TRP A 125 11.65 -1.13 -0.25
N LEU A 126 11.53 -1.47 1.03
CA LEU A 126 10.74 -0.71 1.98
C LEU A 126 11.35 0.65 2.30
N GLN A 127 12.67 0.77 2.48
CA GLN A 127 13.32 2.06 2.74
C GLN A 127 13.10 3.11 1.63
N PRO A 128 13.46 2.85 0.35
CA PRO A 128 13.32 3.86 -0.70
C PRO A 128 11.86 4.23 -0.97
N LEU A 129 10.90 3.32 -0.71
CA LEU A 129 9.47 3.60 -0.88
C LEU A 129 8.88 4.40 0.29
N ALA A 130 9.35 4.19 1.52
CA ALA A 130 8.95 4.97 2.69
C ALA A 130 9.65 6.34 2.78
N GLY A 131 10.85 6.46 2.20
CA GLY A 131 11.65 7.69 2.18
C GLY A 131 12.37 8.01 3.50
N ASN A 132 11.97 7.40 4.61
CA ASN A 132 12.68 7.46 5.90
C ASN A 132 12.61 6.12 6.62
N ASP A 133 13.52 5.91 7.57
CA ASP A 133 13.44 4.78 8.49
C ASP A 133 12.60 5.19 9.71
N SER A 134 11.57 4.40 10.03
CA SER A 134 10.63 4.69 11.11
C SER A 134 10.25 3.42 11.85
N ALA A 135 9.76 3.57 13.08
CA ALA A 135 9.27 2.44 13.87
C ALA A 135 8.17 1.65 13.11
N ALA A 136 7.30 2.36 12.39
CA ALA A 136 6.29 1.74 11.53
C ALA A 136 6.91 0.93 10.39
N LEU A 137 7.98 1.44 9.76
CA LEU A 137 8.70 0.70 8.72
C LEU A 137 9.37 -0.57 9.29
N HIS A 138 9.93 -0.51 10.50
CA HIS A 138 10.51 -1.67 11.17
C HIS A 138 9.46 -2.74 11.48
N VAL A 139 8.24 -2.36 11.88
CA VAL A 139 7.12 -3.30 12.07
C VAL A 139 6.80 -4.01 10.75
N LEU A 140 6.75 -3.27 9.65
CA LEU A 140 6.50 -3.86 8.33
C LEU A 140 7.62 -4.81 7.91
N ARG A 141 8.90 -4.43 8.09
CA ARG A 141 10.06 -5.29 7.82
C ARG A 141 10.03 -6.59 8.64
N GLY A 142 9.78 -6.50 9.94
CA GLY A 142 9.65 -7.68 10.80
C GLY A 142 8.52 -8.60 10.33
N ALA A 143 7.38 -8.00 9.99
CA ALA A 143 6.24 -8.71 9.44
C ALA A 143 6.47 -9.31 8.04
N VAL A 144 7.51 -8.93 7.30
CA VAL A 144 7.89 -9.59 6.03
C VAL A 144 8.90 -10.72 6.29
N ALA A 145 9.77 -10.55 7.30
CA ALA A 145 10.82 -11.50 7.66
C ALA A 145 10.31 -12.73 8.42
N ASP A 146 9.28 -12.58 9.27
CA ASP A 146 8.65 -13.67 10.02
C ASP A 146 7.82 -14.57 9.07
N ARG A 147 8.46 -15.56 8.43
CA ARG A 147 7.78 -16.59 7.62
C ARG A 147 7.23 -17.73 8.45
#